data_AF-A0AB37UB18-F1
#
_entry.id   AF-A0AB37UB18-F1
#
_cell.length_a   1.000
_cell.length_b   1.000
_cell.length_c   1.000
_cell.angle_alpha   90.00
_cell.angle_beta   90.00
_cell.angle_gamma   90.00
#
_symmetry.space_group_name_H-M   'P 1'
#
loop_
_entity.id
_entity.type
_entity.pdbx_description
1 polymer ?
#
loop_
_entity_poly.entity_id
_entity_poly.type
_entity_poly.pdbx_seq_one_letter_code
_entity_poly.pdbx_strand_id
1 'polypeptide(L)'
;MHALSIPTWIIHVSSVIEWAIAIWLIWSYGEVVGNRAWYAFSLAMLPALISAMCACTWHFFDNAKSLEWLVMLQASMTLIGNFTLLAAGWLLWRSTRSPVMRSHSKISSK
;
A
#
# COMPACT_ATOMS: atom_id res chain seq x y z
N MET A 1 -27.52 -1.42 12.58
CA MET A 1 -26.58 -1.67 13.71
C MET A 1 -25.87 -0.34 13.97
N HIS A 2 -25.06 -0.15 15.01
CA HIS A 2 -24.58 1.21 15.34
C HIS A 2 -23.73 1.83 14.21
N ALA A 3 -24.17 2.97 13.67
CA ALA A 3 -23.38 3.80 12.78
C ALA A 3 -22.10 4.29 13.49
N LEU A 4 -20.98 4.37 12.76
CA LEU A 4 -19.75 4.92 13.32
C LEU A 4 -19.93 6.37 13.76
N SER A 5 -19.29 6.73 14.87
CA SER A 5 -19.26 8.11 15.33
C SER A 5 -18.52 9.01 14.33
N ILE A 6 -18.83 10.31 14.33
CA ILE A 6 -18.16 11.30 13.46
C ILE A 6 -16.63 11.26 13.62
N PRO A 7 -16.05 11.23 14.84
CA PRO A 7 -14.59 11.08 15.00
C PRO A 7 -14.03 9.83 14.34
N THR A 8 -14.74 8.70 14.43
CA THR A 8 -14.26 7.45 13.83
C THR A 8 -14.31 7.51 12.31
N TRP A 9 -15.32 8.15 11.72
CA TRP A 9 -15.37 8.41 10.28
C TRP A 9 -14.20 9.26 9.79
N ILE A 10 -13.84 10.30 10.54
CA ILE A 10 -12.70 11.17 10.20
C ILE A 10 -11.43 10.32 10.06
N ILE A 11 -11.16 9.44 11.03
CA ILE A 11 -9.97 8.57 11.01
C ILE A 11 -9.98 7.64 9.79
N HIS A 12 -11.12 7.01 9.48
CA HIS A 12 -11.21 6.11 8.32
C HIS A 12 -10.91 6.83 7.00
N VAL A 13 -11.55 7.98 6.80
CA VAL A 13 -11.38 8.76 5.56
C VAL A 13 -9.97 9.34 5.48
N SER A 14 -9.44 9.89 6.58
CA SER A 14 -8.07 10.42 6.60
C SER A 14 -7.05 9.33 6.30
N SER A 15 -7.15 8.15 6.91
CA SER A 15 -6.21 7.05 6.66
C SER A 15 -6.28 6.52 5.22
N VAL A 16 -7.47 6.46 4.60
CA VAL A 16 -7.60 6.10 3.17
C VAL A 16 -6.91 7.13 2.27
N ILE A 17 -7.11 8.42 2.55
CA ILE A 17 -6.47 9.51 1.79
C ILE A 17 -4.95 9.49 1.99
N GLU A 18 -4.48 9.38 3.22
CA GLU A 18 -3.05 9.30 3.56
C GLU A 18 -2.38 8.12 2.86
N TRP A 19 -3.04 6.95 2.84
CA TRP A 19 -2.52 5.79 2.15
C TRP A 19 -2.45 5.98 0.63
N ALA A 20 -3.48 6.58 0.02
CA ALA A 20 -3.47 6.90 -1.40
C ALA A 20 -2.35 7.89 -1.77
N ILE A 21 -2.15 8.92 -0.94
CA ILE A 21 -1.03 9.87 -1.08
C ILE A 21 0.30 9.14 -0.94
N ALA A 22 0.46 8.25 0.03
CA ALA A 22 1.70 7.48 0.21
C ALA A 22 2.04 6.62 -1.02
N ILE A 23 1.04 5.97 -1.62
CA ILE A 23 1.22 5.21 -2.87
C ILE A 23 1.73 6.11 -3.99
N TRP A 24 1.08 7.28 -4.16
CA TRP A 24 1.47 8.26 -5.18
C TRP A 24 2.90 8.77 -4.95
N LEU A 25 3.25 9.13 -3.71
CA LEU A 25 4.60 9.58 -3.36
C LEU A 25 5.67 8.52 -3.62
N ILE A 26 5.40 7.25 -3.30
CA ILE A 26 6.35 6.15 -3.56
C ILE A 26 6.51 5.92 -5.06
N TRP A 27 5.42 6.01 -5.84
CA TRP A 27 5.50 5.94 -7.30
C TRP A 27 6.37 7.06 -7.86
N SER A 28 6.10 8.32 -7.49
CA SER A 28 6.88 9.48 -7.93
C SER A 28 8.34 9.40 -7.48
N TYR A 29 8.60 8.86 -6.30
CA TYR A 29 9.97 8.57 -5.86
C TYR A 29 10.66 7.55 -6.77
N GLY A 30 9.93 6.52 -7.22
CA GLY A 30 10.41 5.58 -8.24
C GLY A 30 10.78 6.25 -9.56
N GLU A 31 10.03 7.26 -10.00
CA GLU A 31 10.33 8.07 -11.19
C GLU A 31 11.61 8.88 -11.04
N VAL A 32 11.81 9.51 -9.87
CA VAL A 32 13.00 10.31 -9.60
C VAL A 32 14.25 9.42 -9.50
N VAL A 33 14.16 8.25 -8.86
CA VAL A 33 15.32 7.35 -8.65
C VAL A 33 15.57 6.45 -9.87
N GLY A 34 14.58 6.22 -10.72
CA GLY A 34 14.67 5.31 -11.87
C GLY A 34 14.76 3.83 -11.49
N ASN A 35 14.42 3.46 -10.25
CA ASN A 35 14.44 2.07 -9.79
C ASN A 35 13.04 1.45 -9.83
N ARG A 36 12.86 0.47 -10.73
CA ARG A 36 11.61 -0.30 -10.94
C ARG A 36 11.07 -0.98 -9.67
N ALA A 37 11.91 -1.24 -8.67
CA ALA A 37 11.48 -1.83 -7.41
C ALA A 37 10.51 -0.91 -6.62
N TRP A 38 10.67 0.42 -6.71
CA TRP A 38 9.77 1.37 -6.03
C TRP A 38 8.38 1.41 -6.69
N TYR A 39 8.30 1.30 -8.01
CA TYR A 39 7.03 1.14 -8.71
C TYR A 39 6.34 -0.16 -8.29
N ALA A 40 7.06 -1.28 -8.28
CA ALA A 40 6.51 -2.54 -7.80
C ALA A 40 6.01 -2.44 -6.35
N PHE A 41 6.73 -1.70 -5.51
CA PHE A 41 6.33 -1.44 -4.11
C PHE A 41 5.04 -0.61 -4.02
N SER A 42 4.92 0.48 -4.78
CA SER A 42 3.67 1.27 -4.81
C SER A 42 2.47 0.45 -5.29
N LEU A 43 2.64 -0.40 -6.31
CA LEU A 43 1.56 -1.27 -6.78
C LEU A 43 1.18 -2.34 -5.76
N ALA A 44 2.17 -2.87 -5.03
CA ALA A 44 1.93 -3.83 -3.96
C ALA A 44 1.12 -3.26 -2.78
N MET A 45 1.04 -1.93 -2.64
CA MET A 45 0.21 -1.28 -1.61
C MET A 45 -1.28 -1.18 -1.98
N LEU A 46 -1.64 -1.37 -3.26
CA LEU A 46 -3.01 -1.21 -3.76
C LEU A 46 -4.02 -2.19 -3.12
N PRO A 47 -3.71 -3.48 -2.89
CA PRO A 47 -4.67 -4.38 -2.24
C PRO A 47 -5.07 -3.89 -0.84
N ALA A 48 -4.14 -3.32 -0.06
CA ALA A 48 -4.46 -2.75 1.24
C ALA A 48 -5.41 -1.53 1.14
N LEU A 49 -5.26 -0.71 0.09
CA LEU A 49 -6.18 0.40 -0.19
C LEU A 49 -7.59 -0.11 -0.51
N ILE A 50 -7.70 -1.13 -1.38
CA ILE A 50 -8.97 -1.75 -1.75
C ILE A 50 -9.64 -2.33 -0.50
N SER A 51 -8.87 -2.99 0.38
CA SER A 51 -9.36 -3.50 1.66
C SER A 51 -9.98 -2.38 2.51
N ALA A 52 -9.27 -1.27 2.71
CA ALA A 52 -9.77 -0.13 3.48
C ALA A 52 -11.04 0.49 2.85
N MET A 53 -11.09 0.60 1.52
CA MET A 53 -12.27 1.08 0.80
C MET A 53 -13.48 0.15 0.97
N CYS A 54 -13.28 -1.18 0.98
CA CYS A 54 -14.35 -2.14 1.23
C CYS A 54 -14.97 -1.96 2.62
N ALA A 55 -14.12 -1.81 3.65
CA ALA A 55 -14.58 -1.55 5.01
C ALA A 55 -15.35 -0.22 5.11
N CYS A 56 -14.82 0.86 4.56
CA CYS A 56 -15.50 2.16 4.54
C CYS A 56 -16.84 2.10 3.81
N THR A 57 -16.91 1.38 2.68
CA THR A 57 -18.14 1.22 1.91
C THR A 57 -19.20 0.46 2.71
N TRP A 58 -18.82 -0.64 3.35
CA TRP A 58 -19.77 -1.42 4.16
C TRP A 58 -20.33 -0.61 5.34
N HIS A 59 -19.47 0.18 5.98
CA HIS A 59 -19.86 1.09 7.05
C HIS A 59 -20.71 2.27 6.57
N PHE A 60 -20.45 2.79 5.37
CA PHE A 60 -21.28 3.85 4.76
C PHE A 60 -22.74 3.41 4.60
N PHE A 61 -22.96 2.14 4.29
CA PHE A 61 -24.29 1.53 4.17
C PHE A 61 -24.80 0.90 5.48
N ASP A 62 -24.37 1.44 6.63
CA ASP A 62 -24.79 1.01 7.97
C ASP A 62 -24.67 -0.51 8.23
N ASN A 63 -23.63 -1.13 7.68
CA ASN A 63 -23.35 -2.56 7.83
C ASN A 63 -24.49 -3.44 7.26
N ALA A 64 -25.10 -3.02 6.15
CA ALA A 64 -26.14 -3.77 5.47
C ALA A 64 -25.70 -5.22 5.19
N LYS A 65 -26.55 -6.20 5.54
CA LYS A 65 -26.28 -7.63 5.32
C LYS A 65 -26.11 -7.98 3.83
N SER A 66 -26.79 -7.27 2.94
CA SER A 66 -26.64 -7.44 1.49
C SER A 66 -25.22 -7.15 0.99
N LEU A 67 -24.42 -6.41 1.77
CA LEU A 67 -23.05 -6.02 1.46
C LEU A 67 -22.01 -6.74 2.34
N GLU A 68 -22.41 -7.76 3.12
CA GLU A 68 -21.50 -8.51 4.00
C GLU A 68 -20.34 -9.18 3.24
N TRP A 69 -20.53 -9.49 1.95
CA TRP A 69 -19.46 -10.00 1.07
C TRP A 69 -18.26 -9.04 0.97
N LEU A 70 -18.45 -7.73 1.20
CA LEU A 70 -17.36 -6.76 1.28
C LEU A 70 -16.39 -7.06 2.43
N VAL A 71 -16.87 -7.66 3.53
CA VAL A 71 -16.02 -8.05 4.67
C VAL A 71 -15.08 -9.19 4.27
N MET A 72 -15.60 -10.17 3.51
CA MET A 72 -14.77 -11.25 2.96
C MET A 72 -13.76 -10.71 1.94
N LEU A 73 -14.19 -9.78 1.07
CA LEU A 73 -13.28 -9.14 0.13
C LEU A 73 -12.21 -8.32 0.85
N GLN A 74 -12.58 -7.53 1.85
CA GLN A 74 -11.66 -6.79 2.73
C GLN A 74 -10.61 -7.72 3.32
N ALA A 75 -11.02 -8.81 3.98
CA ALA A 75 -10.10 -9.77 4.58
C ALA A 75 -9.15 -10.39 3.54
N SER A 76 -9.68 -10.75 2.38
CA SER A 76 -8.91 -11.33 1.26
C SER A 76 -7.87 -10.34 0.72
N MET A 77 -8.26 -9.08 0.53
CA MET A 77 -7.37 -8.01 0.06
C MET A 77 -6.32 -7.64 1.11
N THR A 78 -6.64 -7.70 2.40
CA THR A 78 -5.65 -7.57 3.48
C THR A 78 -4.62 -8.69 3.42
N LEU A 79 -5.04 -9.94 3.25
CA LEU A 79 -4.12 -11.08 3.16
C LEU A 79 -3.19 -10.93 1.95
N ILE A 80 -3.75 -10.65 0.77
CA ILE A 80 -2.99 -10.43 -0.46
C ILE A 80 -2.07 -9.21 -0.33
N GLY A 81 -2.55 -8.13 0.27
CA GLY A 81 -1.76 -6.92 0.53
C GLY A 81 -0.53 -7.18 1.38
N ASN A 82 -0.65 -7.97 2.45
CA ASN A 82 0.50 -8.34 3.28
C ASN A 82 1.53 -9.15 2.51
N PHE A 83 1.10 -10.14 1.72
CA PHE A 83 2.02 -10.95 0.91
C PHE A 83 2.71 -10.14 -0.20
N THR A 84 1.96 -9.28 -0.89
CA THR A 84 2.50 -8.44 -1.96
C THR A 84 3.49 -7.41 -1.40
N LEU A 85 3.19 -6.77 -0.27
CA LEU A 85 4.12 -5.88 0.42
C LEU A 85 5.38 -6.59 0.91
N LEU A 86 5.24 -7.80 1.47
CA LEU A 86 6.39 -8.63 1.87
C LEU A 86 7.30 -8.93 0.67
N ALA A 87 6.71 -9.38 -0.45
CA ALA A 87 7.45 -9.68 -1.67
C ALA A 87 8.12 -8.43 -2.25
N ALA A 88 7.40 -7.31 -2.31
CA ALA A 88 7.93 -6.05 -2.82
C ALA A 88 9.05 -5.49 -1.93
N GLY A 89 8.90 -5.57 -0.60
CA GLY A 89 9.93 -5.20 0.37
C GLY A 89 11.20 -6.03 0.21
N TRP A 90 11.06 -7.34 -0.02
CA TRP A 90 12.19 -8.23 -0.32
C TRP A 90 12.90 -7.86 -1.65
N LEU A 91 12.12 -7.59 -2.71
CA LEU A 91 12.67 -7.13 -3.99
C LEU A 91 13.41 -5.80 -3.86
N LEU A 92 12.83 -4.87 -3.11
CA LEU A 92 13.44 -3.58 -2.84
C LEU A 92 14.76 -3.74 -2.08
N TRP A 93 14.80 -4.55 -1.03
CA TRP A 93 16.01 -4.87 -0.28
C TRP A 93 17.08 -5.55 -1.14
N ARG A 94 16.71 -6.47 -2.04
CA ARG A 94 17.66 -7.03 -3.02
C ARG A 94 18.20 -5.96 -3.96
N SER A 95 17.34 -5.05 -4.44
CA SER A 95 17.74 -4.00 -5.38
C SER A 95 18.78 -3.03 -4.79
N THR A 96 18.71 -2.76 -3.49
CA THR A 96 19.68 -1.87 -2.80
C THR A 96 21.00 -2.56 -2.47
N ARG A 97 21.05 -3.90 -2.48
CA ARG A 97 22.26 -4.69 -2.20
C ARG A 97 23.00 -5.20 -3.44
N SER A 98 22.46 -5.01 -4.65
CA SER A 98 23.12 -5.47 -5.87
C SER A 98 24.50 -4.82 -6.08
N PRO A 99 25.58 -5.59 -6.34
CA PRO A 99 26.98 -5.09 -6.36
C PRO A 99 27.31 -4.11 -7.48
N VAL A 100 26.44 -3.94 -8.47
CA VAL A 100 26.68 -3.08 -9.66
C VAL A 100 26.89 -1.61 -9.25
N MET A 101 26.31 -1.14 -8.15
CA MET A 101 26.56 0.20 -7.59
C MET A 101 27.84 0.32 -6.75
N ARG A 102 28.46 -0.79 -6.32
CA ARG A 102 29.72 -0.75 -5.55
C ARG A 102 30.97 -0.56 -6.42
N SER A 103 30.84 -0.66 -7.75
CA SER A 103 31.99 -0.52 -8.67
C SER A 103 32.42 0.95 -8.85
N HIS A 104 31.46 1.88 -8.94
CA HIS A 104 31.79 3.29 -9.20
C HIS A 104 32.40 4.04 -7.99
N SER A 105 32.18 3.58 -6.76
CA SER A 105 32.80 4.22 -5.58
C SER A 105 34.27 3.83 -5.37
N LYS A 106 34.74 2.75 -5.99
CA LYS A 106 36.14 2.28 -5.86
C LYS A 106 37.09 2.86 -6.91
N ILE A 107 36.56 3.46 -7.99
CA ILE A 107 37.38 4.02 -9.08
C ILE A 107 37.75 5.48 -8.79
N SER A 108 36.94 6.22 -8.03
CA SER A 108 37.23 7.61 -7.66
C SER A 108 38.23 7.77 -6.50
N SER A 109 38.75 6.68 -5.95
CA SER A 109 39.70 6.69 -4.82
C SER A 109 41.08 6.14 -5.21
N LYS A 110 41.43 6.16 -6.49
CA LYS A 110 42.76 5.82 -6.99
C LYS A 110 43.35 6.98 -7.77
#